data_AF-A0A0G1WV11-F1
#
_entry.id   AF-A0A0G1WV11-F1
#
_cell.length_a   1.000
_cell.length_b   1.000
_cell.length_c   1.000
_cell.angle_alpha   90.00
_cell.angle_beta   90.00
_cell.angle_gamma   90.00
#
_symmetry.space_group_name_H-M   'P 1'
#
loop_
_entity.id
_entity.type
_entity.pdbx_description
1 polymer ?
#
loop_
_entity_poly.entity_id
_entity_poly.type
_entity_poly.pdbx_seq_one_letter_code
_entity_poly.pdbx_strand_id
1 'polypeptide(L)'
;MNIQKKGRYWAVYADDGALICVAVYKKGAQEVVRRLGGLKIDKFWVVIKPSQQSSLGDILFETSATRLAVNSGLKEKEVHAFYSGHDEAVQEAKRILDAFKKSEGTIR
;
A
#
# COMPACT_ATOMS: atom_id res chain seq x y z
N MET A 1 18.75 2.50 -3.81
CA MET A 1 18.28 3.90 -3.69
C MET A 1 19.45 4.86 -3.78
N ASN A 2 19.25 6.08 -4.29
CA ASN A 2 20.30 7.08 -4.49
C ASN A 2 19.92 8.44 -3.90
N ILE A 3 20.88 9.13 -3.27
CA ILE A 3 20.69 10.50 -2.76
C ILE A 3 21.47 11.47 -3.64
N GLN A 4 20.79 12.48 -4.19
CA GLN A 4 21.41 13.55 -4.97
C GLN A 4 21.17 14.92 -4.36
N LYS A 5 22.20 15.76 -4.35
CA LYS A 5 22.05 17.18 -3.98
C LYS A 5 21.45 17.95 -5.16
N LYS A 6 20.35 18.66 -4.94
CA LYS A 6 19.65 19.50 -5.93
C LYS A 6 19.43 20.90 -5.33
N GLY A 7 20.35 21.83 -5.62
CA GLY A 7 20.33 23.16 -5.03
C GLY A 7 20.42 23.11 -3.50
N ARG A 8 19.36 23.59 -2.83
CA ARG A 8 19.24 23.62 -1.36
C ARG A 8 18.69 22.31 -0.75
N TYR A 9 18.29 21.35 -1.59
CA TYR A 9 17.64 20.12 -1.15
C TYR A 9 18.48 18.87 -1.45
N TRP A 10 18.10 17.78 -0.79
CA TRP A 10 18.62 16.43 -0.97
C TRP A 10 17.48 15.55 -1.47
N ALA A 11 17.51 15.18 -2.75
CA ALA A 11 16.54 14.31 -3.39
C ALA A 11 16.90 12.84 -3.18
N VAL A 12 15.93 12.02 -2.79
CA VAL A 12 16.05 10.57 -2.66
C VAL A 12 15.33 9.91 -3.83
N TYR A 13 16.05 9.08 -4.57
CA TYR A 13 15.52 8.32 -5.70
C TYR A 13 15.51 6.82 -5.37
N ALA A 14 14.50 6.13 -5.88
CA ALA A 14 14.44 4.68 -5.95
C ALA A 14 15.48 4.13 -6.95
N ASP A 15 15.67 2.81 -6.96
CA ASP A 15 16.62 2.13 -7.86
C ASP A 15 16.19 2.19 -9.35
N ASP A 16 14.89 2.33 -9.61
CA ASP A 16 14.32 2.54 -10.95
C ASP A 16 14.38 4.01 -11.41
N GLY A 17 14.94 4.91 -10.58
CA GLY A 17 15.04 6.33 -10.87
C GLY A 17 13.81 7.17 -10.48
N ALA A 18 12.76 6.57 -9.90
CA ALA A 18 11.61 7.33 -9.41
C ALA A 18 11.99 8.21 -8.20
N LEU A 19 11.51 9.47 -8.18
CA LEU A 19 11.72 10.37 -7.04
C LEU A 19 10.84 9.93 -5.87
N ILE A 20 11.45 9.63 -4.72
CA ILE A 20 10.76 9.25 -3.49
C ILE A 20 10.40 10.51 -2.68
N CYS A 21 11.40 11.35 -2.37
CA CYS A 21 11.19 12.59 -1.60
C CYS A 21 12.34 13.58 -1.75
N VAL A 22 12.13 14.80 -1.25
CA VAL A 22 13.16 15.83 -1.06
C VAL A 22 13.28 16.21 0.41
N ALA A 23 14.51 16.30 0.91
CA ALA A 23 14.82 16.71 2.27
C ALA A 23 15.66 17.99 2.29
N VAL A 24 15.42 18.86 3.27
CA VAL A 24 16.19 20.11 3.42
C VAL A 24 17.62 19.82 3.93
N TYR A 25 17.81 18.73 4.67
CA TYR A 25 19.10 18.34 5.24
C TYR A 25 19.48 16.90 4.87
N LYS A 26 20.78 16.67 4.68
CA LYS A 26 21.33 15.38 4.22
C LYS A 26 20.94 14.21 5.12
N LYS A 27 20.93 14.42 6.45
CA LYS A 27 20.56 13.39 7.43
C LYS A 27 19.12 12.89 7.24
N GLY A 28 18.19 13.75 6.81
CA GLY A 28 16.80 13.37 6.56
C GLY A 28 16.69 12.45 5.35
N ALA A 29 17.39 12.79 4.27
CA ALA A 29 17.50 11.91 3.10
C ALA A 29 18.16 10.57 3.44
N GLN A 30 19.20 10.57 4.28
CA GLN A 30 19.84 9.33 4.74
C GLN A 30 18.91 8.47 5.60
N GLU A 31 18.11 9.07 6.48
CA GLU A 31 17.15 8.32 7.29
C GLU A 31 16.05 7.69 6.44
N VAL A 32 15.60 8.36 5.37
CA VAL A 32 14.69 7.79 4.38
C VAL A 32 15.32 6.58 3.70
N VAL A 33 16.57 6.71 3.21
CA VAL A 33 17.28 5.57 2.61
C VAL A 33 17.56 4.46 3.62
N ARG A 34 17.81 4.76 4.89
CA ARG A 34 18.02 3.74 5.93
C ARG A 34 16.74 2.95 6.19
N ARG A 35 15.60 3.64 6.32
CA ARG A 35 14.29 3.01 6.56
C ARG A 35 13.82 2.22 5.35
N LEU A 36 13.96 2.80 4.15
CA LEU A 36 13.49 2.18 2.92
C LEU A 36 14.50 1.20 2.30
N GLY A 37 15.81 1.36 2.57
CA GLY A 37 16.86 0.46 2.12
C GLY A 37 16.83 -0.91 2.80
N GLY A 38 16.11 -1.03 3.93
CA GLY A 38 15.74 -2.32 4.52
C GLY A 38 14.35 -2.82 4.11
N LEU A 39 13.54 -1.99 3.45
CA LEU A 39 12.16 -2.28 3.07
C LEU A 39 12.03 -2.25 1.54
N LYS A 40 12.45 -3.35 0.90
CA LYS A 40 11.82 -3.71 -0.37
C LYS A 40 10.43 -4.22 -0.04
N ILE A 41 9.43 -3.35 -0.14
CA ILE A 41 8.03 -3.82 -0.20
C ILE A 41 7.82 -4.37 -1.61
N ASP A 42 8.45 -5.50 -1.88
CA ASP A 42 8.30 -6.22 -3.14
C ASP A 42 6.86 -6.75 -3.24
N LYS A 43 6.23 -7.00 -2.09
CA LYS A 43 4.85 -7.45 -1.98
C LYS A 43 4.13 -6.89 -0.76
N PHE A 44 2.84 -6.64 -0.92
CA PHE A 44 1.92 -6.25 0.14
C PHE A 44 0.54 -6.84 -0.15
N TRP A 45 -0.28 -6.90 0.89
CA TRP A 45 -1.66 -7.34 0.82
C TRP A 45 -2.57 -6.13 0.65
N VAL A 46 -3.49 -6.22 -0.29
CA VAL A 46 -4.52 -5.20 -0.52
C VAL A 46 -5.83 -5.75 0.01
N VAL A 47 -6.50 -4.96 0.82
CA VAL A 47 -7.89 -5.19 1.21
C VAL A 47 -8.76 -4.18 0.47
N ILE A 48 -9.75 -4.65 -0.28
CA ILE A 48 -10.72 -3.80 -0.98
C ILE A 48 -12.09 -3.88 -0.33
N LYS A 49 -12.94 -2.89 -0.60
CA LYS A 49 -14.28 -2.80 -0.02
C LYS A 49 -15.17 -3.94 -0.56
N PRO A 50 -15.86 -4.68 0.32
CA PRO A 50 -16.74 -5.77 -0.10
C PRO A 50 -17.99 -5.26 -0.84
N SER A 51 -18.53 -6.13 -1.70
CA SER A 51 -19.84 -6.02 -2.34
C SER A 51 -20.75 -7.18 -1.91
N GLN A 52 -22.02 -7.16 -2.32
CA GLN A 52 -23.00 -8.18 -1.90
C GLN A 52 -22.59 -9.63 -2.18
N GLN A 53 -21.82 -9.87 -3.24
CA GLN A 53 -21.39 -11.21 -3.65
C GLN A 53 -19.94 -11.51 -3.26
N SER A 54 -19.25 -10.56 -2.61
CA SER A 54 -17.84 -10.71 -2.30
C SER A 54 -17.59 -11.82 -1.27
N SER A 55 -16.64 -12.67 -1.57
CA SER A 55 -15.99 -13.59 -0.64
C SER A 55 -14.67 -13.01 -0.13
N LEU A 56 -14.01 -13.70 0.80
CA LEU A 56 -12.69 -13.29 1.30
C LEU A 56 -11.66 -13.20 0.17
N GLY A 57 -11.67 -14.15 -0.78
CA GLY A 57 -10.74 -14.19 -1.90
C GLY A 57 -10.95 -13.06 -2.91
N ASP A 58 -12.15 -12.48 -2.97
CA ASP A 58 -12.45 -11.35 -3.86
C ASP A 58 -11.92 -10.03 -3.29
N ILE A 59 -11.76 -9.94 -1.97
CA ILE A 59 -11.42 -8.68 -1.29
C ILE A 59 -10.00 -8.62 -0.76
N LEU A 60 -9.26 -9.73 -0.77
CA LEU A 60 -7.92 -9.84 -0.23
C LEU A 60 -6.99 -10.52 -1.23
N PHE A 61 -5.94 -9.83 -1.65
CA PHE A 61 -4.94 -10.40 -2.54
C PHE A 61 -3.56 -9.78 -2.30
N GLU A 62 -2.52 -10.56 -2.59
CA GLU A 62 -1.12 -10.12 -2.57
C GLU A 62 -0.77 -9.47 -3.91
N THR A 63 -0.09 -8.33 -3.89
CA THR A 63 0.43 -7.67 -5.10
C THR A 63 1.72 -6.90 -4.81
N SER A 64 2.28 -6.27 -5.83
CA SER A 64 3.42 -5.35 -5.71
C SER A 64 3.02 -3.93 -6.12
N ALA A 65 3.81 -2.93 -5.75
CA ALA A 65 3.56 -1.53 -6.11
C ALA A 65 3.51 -1.35 -7.64
N THR A 66 4.44 -2.01 -8.34
CA THR A 66 4.51 -2.00 -9.81
C THR A 66 3.28 -2.64 -10.44
N ARG A 67 2.78 -3.76 -9.90
CA ARG A 67 1.59 -4.43 -10.45
C ARG A 67 0.31 -3.65 -10.18
N LEU A 68 0.20 -3.04 -8.99
CA LEU A 68 -0.95 -2.21 -8.63
C LEU A 68 -1.07 -0.98 -9.53
N ALA A 69 0.05 -0.30 -9.80
CA ALA A 69 0.09 0.91 -10.62
C ALA A 69 -0.23 0.65 -12.11
N VAL A 70 0.11 -0.53 -12.64
CA VAL A 70 0.01 -0.82 -14.07
C VAL A 70 -1.26 -1.59 -14.44
N ASN A 71 -1.84 -2.41 -13.54
CA ASN A 71 -2.81 -3.43 -13.94
C ASN A 71 -3.94 -3.73 -12.95
N SER A 72 -4.20 -2.87 -11.96
CA SER A 72 -5.21 -3.22 -10.96
C SER A 72 -6.66 -3.03 -11.43
N GLY A 73 -6.94 -2.08 -12.32
CA GLY A 73 -8.31 -1.65 -12.63
C GLY A 73 -9.07 -1.09 -11.42
N LEU A 74 -8.40 -1.00 -10.26
CA LEU A 74 -8.94 -0.59 -8.98
C LEU A 74 -8.90 0.92 -8.88
N LYS A 75 -10.03 1.51 -8.57
CA LYS A 75 -10.13 2.93 -8.22
C LYS A 75 -9.73 3.08 -6.75
N GLU A 76 -9.09 4.20 -6.43
CA GLU A 76 -8.68 4.52 -5.05
C GLU A 76 -9.81 4.33 -4.03
N LYS A 77 -11.05 4.73 -4.41
CA LYS A 77 -12.24 4.59 -3.56
C LYS A 77 -12.62 3.14 -3.21
N GLU A 78 -12.16 2.16 -3.98
CA GLU A 78 -12.44 0.73 -3.80
C GLU A 78 -11.43 0.10 -2.84
N VAL A 79 -10.25 0.72 -2.67
CA VAL A 79 -9.26 0.27 -1.69
C VAL A 79 -9.74 0.62 -0.29
N HIS A 80 -9.65 -0.35 0.61
CA HIS A 80 -9.87 -0.15 2.04
C HIS A 80 -8.55 0.13 2.76
N ALA A 81 -7.56 -0.76 2.59
CA ALA A 81 -6.25 -0.63 3.24
C ALA A 81 -5.17 -1.50 2.58
N PHE A 82 -3.91 -1.20 2.92
CA PHE A 82 -2.71 -1.96 2.54
C PHE A 82 -2.01 -2.51 3.77
N TYR A 83 -1.47 -3.73 3.68
CA TYR A 83 -0.79 -4.42 4.79
C TYR A 83 0.51 -5.07 4.33
N SER A 84 1.53 -5.03 5.17
CA SER A 84 2.77 -5.80 4.96
C SER A 84 2.65 -7.25 5.45
N GLY A 85 1.81 -7.53 6.45
CA GLY A 85 1.58 -8.86 7.01
C GLY A 85 0.29 -9.50 6.52
N HIS A 86 0.36 -10.79 6.14
CA HIS A 86 -0.81 -11.56 5.71
C HIS A 86 -1.89 -11.66 6.80
N ASP A 87 -1.50 -11.98 8.04
CA ASP A 87 -2.47 -12.28 9.10
C ASP A 87 -3.27 -11.05 9.52
N GLU A 88 -2.62 -9.88 9.56
CA GLU A 88 -3.29 -8.59 9.79
C GLU A 88 -4.29 -8.29 8.67
N ALA A 89 -3.89 -8.52 7.42
CA ALA A 89 -4.77 -8.31 6.26
C ALA A 89 -5.99 -9.24 6.28
N VAL A 90 -5.80 -10.51 6.65
CA VAL A 90 -6.88 -11.49 6.78
C VAL A 90 -7.85 -11.11 7.90
N GLN A 91 -7.34 -10.69 9.06
CA GLN A 91 -8.17 -10.25 10.17
C GLN A 91 -9.03 -9.06 9.77
N GLU A 92 -8.44 -8.06 9.11
CA GLU A 92 -9.20 -6.91 8.65
C GLU A 92 -10.23 -7.28 7.57
N ALA A 93 -9.84 -8.08 6.57
CA ALA A 93 -10.73 -8.48 5.49
C ALA A 93 -11.96 -9.24 6.03
N LYS A 94 -11.77 -10.13 7.01
CA LYS A 94 -12.89 -10.81 7.70
C LYS A 94 -13.78 -9.81 8.45
N ARG A 95 -13.17 -8.88 9.20
CA ARG A 95 -13.90 -7.87 9.98
C ARG A 95 -14.80 -7.02 9.09
N ILE A 96 -14.30 -6.51 7.97
CA ILE A 96 -15.09 -5.65 7.08
C ILE A 96 -16.16 -6.44 6.31
N LEU A 97 -15.86 -7.69 5.93
CA LEU A 97 -16.82 -8.55 5.24
C LEU A 97 -18.00 -8.90 6.14
N ASP A 98 -17.73 -9.24 7.41
CA ASP A 98 -18.76 -9.53 8.40
C ASP A 98 -19.58 -8.28 8.76
N ALA A 99 -18.91 -7.12 8.89
CA ALA A 99 -19.59 -5.85 9.14
C ALA A 99 -20.54 -5.49 7.99
N PHE A 100 -20.11 -5.67 6.75
CA PHE A 100 -20.92 -5.42 5.55
C PHE A 100 -22.14 -6.35 5.48
N LYS A 101 -21.97 -7.64 5.76
CA LYS A 101 -23.07 -8.61 5.82
C LYS A 101 -24.10 -8.26 6.90
N LYS A 102 -23.64 -7.78 8.06
CA LYS A 102 -24.52 -7.36 9.17
C LYS A 102 -25.30 -6.08 8.83
N SER A 103 -24.68 -5.11 8.16
CA SER A 103 -25.37 -3.88 7.74
C SER A 103 -26.45 -4.16 6.68
N GLU A 104 -26.19 -5.06 5.72
CA GLU A 104 -27.18 -5.46 4.72
C GLU A 104 -28.35 -6.23 5.35
N GLY A 105 -28.09 -7.06 6.36
CA GLY A 105 -29.14 -7.79 7.09
C GLY A 105 -30.05 -6.90 7.93
N THR A 106 -29.61 -5.69 8.29
CA THR A 106 -30.39 -4.73 9.09
C THR A 106 -31.33 -3.86 8.23
N ILE A 107 -31.11 -3.81 6.90
CA ILE A 107 -31.89 -3.00 5.96
C ILE A 107 -33.03 -3.82 5.28
N ARG A 108 -33.12 -5.12 5.57
CA ARG A 108 -34.22 -6.00 5.16
C ARG A 108 -35.18 -6.26 6.31
#